data_AF-A0A1W2H6L3-F1
#
_entry.id   AF-A0A1W2H6L3-F1
#
_cell.length_a   1.000
_cell.length_b   1.000
_cell.length_c   1.000
_cell.angle_alpha   90.00
_cell.angle_beta   90.00
_cell.angle_gamma   90.00
#
_symmetry.space_group_name_H-M   'P 1'
#
loop_
_entity.id
_entity.type
_entity.pdbx_description
1 polymer ?
#
loop_
_entity_poly.entity_id
_entity_poly.type
_entity_poly.pdbx_seq_one_letter_code
_entity_poly.pdbx_strand_id
1 'polypeptide(L)'
;MKKLLTLALAATLGMASFANASNEGIEEMSSVKANEKKVSIILREGLGKVRLAIFDSEGKKLHQQFLKVNNDLKVPYDFSYLPAGEYQVMIESNINKANSEILFYTVETKEAPAPLPLKAFGRSIDDNSFKLTVVGLEEPGVNVEIFNRNGNPIFSEEIEEYGSFSKIYRLRNLNVKDISLKVTDRKGSETNLKF
;
A
#
# COMPACT_ATOMS: atom_id res chain seq x y z
N MET A 1 22.27 2.14 15.67
CA MET A 1 21.21 3.12 15.33
C MET A 1 21.33 3.46 13.85
N LYS A 2 20.44 2.94 13.00
CA LYS A 2 20.46 3.28 11.57
C LYS A 2 19.66 4.57 11.39
N LYS A 3 20.35 5.68 11.11
CA LYS A 3 19.72 6.96 10.77
C LYS A 3 19.28 6.90 9.31
N LEU A 4 17.97 6.88 9.05
CA LEU A 4 17.42 7.03 7.72
C LEU A 4 17.28 8.53 7.43
N LEU A 5 18.21 9.06 6.66
CA LEU A 5 18.08 10.38 6.05
C LEU A 5 17.16 10.21 4.84
N THR A 6 15.88 10.57 4.96
CA THR A 6 14.99 10.64 3.80
C THR A 6 15.08 12.05 3.24
N LEU A 7 15.85 12.20 2.16
CA LEU A 7 15.95 13.45 1.41
C LEU A 7 15.11 13.27 0.14
N ALA A 8 13.88 13.81 0.14
CA ALA A 8 13.12 13.94 -1.10
C ALA A 8 13.75 15.08 -1.92
N LEU A 9 14.60 14.73 -2.88
CA LEU A 9 15.26 15.70 -3.75
C LEU A 9 14.43 15.88 -5.02
N ALA A 10 13.67 16.97 -5.10
CA ALA A 10 13.12 17.44 -6.36
C ALA A 10 14.26 18.05 -7.20
N ALA A 11 14.94 17.22 -7.99
CA ALA A 11 15.97 17.69 -8.91
C ALA A 11 15.29 18.15 -10.22
N THR A 12 15.05 19.46 -10.33
CA THR A 12 14.60 20.11 -11.56
C THR A 12 15.78 20.23 -12.53
N LEU A 13 15.95 19.26 -13.43
CA LEU A 13 16.86 19.43 -14.58
C LEU A 13 16.17 20.33 -15.61
N GLY A 14 16.32 21.64 -15.43
CA GLY A 14 15.83 22.65 -16.37
C GLY A 14 16.66 22.66 -17.65
N MET A 15 16.05 22.24 -18.77
CA MET A 15 16.50 22.65 -20.10
C MET A 15 15.83 23.98 -20.44
N ALA A 16 16.62 24.91 -20.99
CA ALA A 16 16.28 26.31 -21.18
C ALA A 16 14.94 26.53 -21.91
N SER A 17 14.11 27.42 -21.38
CA SER A 17 13.04 28.07 -22.15
C SER A 17 13.00 29.55 -21.81
N PHE A 18 12.98 30.34 -22.88
CA PHE A 18 12.93 31.80 -22.87
C PHE A 18 11.69 32.27 -22.11
N ALA A 19 11.88 33.28 -21.25
CA ALA A 19 10.83 33.89 -20.46
C ALA A 19 9.71 34.47 -21.34
N ASN A 20 8.47 34.09 -21.07
CA ASN A 20 7.28 34.86 -21.46
C ASN A 20 6.16 34.72 -20.42
N ALA A 21 5.69 35.89 -20.01
CA ALA A 21 4.58 36.26 -19.12
C ALA A 21 3.45 35.24 -18.78
N SER A 22 3.12 35.19 -17.49
CA SER A 22 1.76 35.06 -16.91
C SER A 22 0.92 33.79 -17.11
N ASN A 23 1.52 32.64 -17.46
CA ASN A 23 0.86 31.34 -17.25
C ASN A 23 1.53 30.66 -16.06
N GLU A 24 0.74 30.12 -15.11
CA GLU A 24 1.23 29.10 -14.19
C GLU A 24 1.84 27.99 -15.06
N GLY A 25 3.15 27.81 -14.97
CA GLY A 25 3.86 26.84 -15.82
C GLY A 25 3.44 25.41 -15.49
N ILE A 26 3.76 24.46 -16.38
CA ILE A 26 3.47 23.03 -16.13
C ILE A 26 3.98 22.54 -14.76
N GLU A 27 5.04 23.13 -14.22
CA GLU A 27 5.59 22.86 -12.89
C GLU A 27 4.64 23.19 -11.73
N GLU A 28 3.94 24.33 -11.78
CA GLU A 28 2.97 24.73 -10.74
C GLU A 28 1.64 23.98 -10.88
N MET A 29 1.33 23.57 -12.11
CA MET A 29 0.09 22.90 -12.48
C MET A 29 0.17 21.38 -12.37
N SER A 30 1.35 20.80 -12.10
CA SER A 30 1.50 19.37 -11.97
C SER A 30 2.40 18.95 -10.81
N SER A 31 2.16 17.76 -10.27
CA SER A 31 3.05 17.17 -9.28
C SER A 31 2.96 15.66 -9.30
N VAL A 32 4.04 15.00 -8.90
CA VAL A 32 4.13 13.55 -8.81
C VAL A 32 4.46 13.15 -7.38
N LYS A 33 3.70 12.20 -6.84
CA LYS A 33 3.90 11.69 -5.48
C LYS A 33 3.98 10.17 -5.53
N ALA A 34 5.06 9.60 -4.99
CA ALA A 34 5.14 8.18 -4.68
C ALA A 34 4.78 7.89 -3.23
N ASN A 35 4.09 6.78 -3.04
CA ASN A 35 3.96 6.10 -1.77
C ASN A 35 4.16 4.60 -2.03
N GLU A 36 5.32 4.07 -1.62
CA GLU A 36 5.74 2.69 -1.89
C GLU A 36 5.67 2.37 -3.40
N LYS A 37 4.82 1.41 -3.78
CA LYS A 37 4.56 0.97 -5.17
C LYS A 37 3.42 1.72 -5.85
N LYS A 38 2.95 2.84 -5.28
CA LYS A 38 1.86 3.63 -5.85
C LYS A 38 2.37 5.02 -6.21
N VAL A 39 2.25 5.40 -7.47
CA VAL A 39 2.58 6.73 -7.95
C VAL A 39 1.29 7.46 -8.32
N SER A 40 1.14 8.69 -7.86
CA SER A 40 0.02 9.56 -8.20
C SER A 40 0.53 10.79 -8.90
N ILE A 41 0.03 11.04 -10.11
CA ILE A 41 0.27 12.27 -10.85
C ILE A 41 -0.95 13.17 -10.66
N ILE A 42 -0.72 14.39 -10.17
CA ILE A 42 -1.75 15.41 -9.99
C ILE A 42 -1.56 16.43 -11.12
N LEU A 43 -2.65 16.74 -11.82
CA LEU A 43 -2.69 17.65 -12.95
C LEU A 43 -3.83 18.64 -12.72
N ARG A 44 -3.55 19.94 -12.77
CA ARG A 44 -4.55 20.98 -12.59
C ARG A 44 -5.27 21.31 -13.89
N GLU A 45 -6.50 21.81 -13.75
CA GLU A 45 -7.26 22.39 -14.87
C GLU A 45 -6.42 23.42 -15.64
N GLY A 46 -6.48 23.37 -16.97
CA GLY A 46 -5.79 24.34 -17.85
C GLY A 46 -4.57 23.77 -18.59
N LEU A 47 -4.09 22.58 -18.22
CA LEU A 47 -3.00 21.88 -18.93
C LEU A 47 -3.39 21.38 -20.34
N GLY A 48 -4.68 21.42 -20.68
CA GLY A 48 -5.18 21.09 -22.01
C GLY A 48 -5.02 19.61 -22.34
N LYS A 49 -4.50 19.29 -23.53
CA LYS A 49 -4.19 17.91 -23.91
C LYS A 49 -2.81 17.56 -23.39
N VAL A 50 -2.72 16.55 -22.55
CA VAL A 50 -1.50 16.09 -21.89
C VAL A 50 -1.08 14.72 -22.41
N ARG A 51 0.22 14.53 -22.65
CA ARG A 51 0.85 13.21 -22.79
C ARG A 51 1.59 12.89 -21.49
N LEU A 52 1.24 11.78 -20.87
CA LEU A 52 1.96 11.19 -19.74
C LEU A 52 2.79 10.01 -20.24
N ALA A 53 4.03 9.91 -19.79
CA ALA A 53 4.85 8.72 -20.00
C ALA A 53 5.66 8.38 -18.76
N ILE A 54 5.85 7.09 -18.51
CA ILE A 54 6.68 6.56 -17.43
C ILE A 54 7.86 5.83 -18.06
N PHE A 55 9.05 6.09 -17.56
CA PHE A 55 10.30 5.46 -17.96
C PHE A 55 10.98 4.82 -16.76
N ASP A 56 11.67 3.71 -16.97
CA ASP A 56 12.60 3.16 -15.98
C ASP A 56 13.88 3.99 -15.86
N SER A 57 14.77 3.57 -14.95
CA SER A 57 16.06 4.22 -14.70
C SER A 57 17.01 4.23 -15.91
N GLU A 58 16.78 3.35 -16.90
CA GLU A 58 17.57 3.28 -18.13
C GLU A 58 16.96 4.14 -19.25
N GLY A 59 15.84 4.82 -18.98
CA GLY A 59 15.12 5.64 -19.96
C GLY A 59 14.24 4.83 -20.91
N LYS A 60 14.00 3.53 -20.65
CA LYS A 60 13.06 2.74 -21.43
C LYS A 60 11.64 3.07 -20.99
N LYS A 61 10.80 3.39 -21.97
CA LYS A 61 9.39 3.73 -21.75
C LYS A 61 8.60 2.50 -21.35
N LEU A 62 8.04 2.53 -20.15
CA LEU A 62 7.20 1.47 -19.59
C LEU A 62 5.72 1.69 -19.91
N HIS A 63 5.29 2.94 -19.96
CA HIS A 63 3.90 3.29 -20.18
C HIS A 63 3.75 4.66 -20.85
N GLN A 64 2.66 4.86 -21.60
CA GLN A 64 2.27 6.15 -22.15
C GLN A 64 0.75 6.25 -22.26
N GLN A 65 0.21 7.42 -21.96
CA GLN A 65 -1.19 7.74 -22.23
C GLN A 65 -1.40 9.21 -22.58
N PHE A 66 -2.55 9.49 -23.20
CA PHE A 66 -3.00 10.83 -23.55
C PHE A 66 -4.31 11.14 -22.83
N LEU A 67 -4.42 12.34 -22.28
CA LEU A 67 -5.56 12.79 -21.49
C LEU A 67 -5.88 14.25 -21.83
N LYS A 68 -7.13 14.62 -21.64
CA LYS A 68 -7.57 16.01 -21.70
C LYS A 68 -7.92 16.47 -20.30
N VAL A 69 -7.19 17.46 -19.79
CA VAL A 69 -7.32 18.00 -18.44
C VAL A 69 -8.26 19.21 -18.47
N ASN A 70 -9.56 18.96 -18.38
CA ASN A 70 -10.59 20.02 -18.32
C ASN A 70 -10.96 20.41 -16.87
N ASN A 71 -10.43 19.70 -15.89
CA ASN A 71 -10.61 19.87 -14.46
C ASN A 71 -9.39 19.26 -13.76
N ASP A 72 -9.23 19.48 -12.46
CA ASP A 72 -8.19 18.81 -11.69
C ASP A 72 -8.32 17.28 -11.77
N LEU A 73 -7.22 16.61 -12.10
CA LEU A 73 -7.14 15.15 -12.25
C LEU A 73 -6.05 14.59 -11.35
N LYS A 74 -6.36 13.45 -10.74
CA LYS A 74 -5.37 12.57 -10.11
C LYS A 74 -5.31 11.28 -10.91
N VAL A 75 -4.15 10.98 -11.46
CA VAL A 75 -3.89 9.79 -12.28
C VAL A 75 -3.04 8.81 -11.45
N PRO A 76 -3.65 7.73 -10.91
CA PRO A 76 -2.91 6.72 -10.17
C PRO A 76 -2.22 5.73 -11.11
N TYR A 77 -1.04 5.29 -10.70
CA TYR A 77 -0.28 4.23 -11.32
C TYR A 77 0.14 3.20 -10.26
N ASP A 78 -0.06 1.93 -10.61
CA ASP A 78 0.32 0.79 -9.79
C ASP A 78 1.64 0.20 -10.29
N PHE A 79 2.67 0.26 -9.46
CA PHE A 79 4.01 -0.28 -9.71
C PHE A 79 4.23 -1.62 -9.00
N SER A 80 3.17 -2.28 -8.51
CA SER A 80 3.31 -3.54 -7.74
C SER A 80 4.00 -4.67 -8.51
N TYR A 81 3.97 -4.64 -9.85
CA TYR A 81 4.66 -5.60 -10.72
C TYR A 81 6.03 -5.13 -11.22
N LEU A 82 6.48 -3.96 -10.78
CA LEU A 82 7.76 -3.37 -11.17
C LEU A 82 8.72 -3.39 -9.97
N PRO A 83 10.05 -3.50 -10.20
CA PRO A 83 11.03 -3.46 -9.12
C PRO A 83 11.01 -2.10 -8.41
N ALA A 84 11.33 -2.07 -7.11
CA ALA A 84 11.51 -0.79 -6.43
C ALA A 84 12.75 -0.08 -6.99
N GLY A 85 12.69 1.24 -7.05
CA GLY A 85 13.76 2.04 -7.64
C GLY A 85 13.26 3.36 -8.20
N GLU A 86 14.16 4.04 -8.91
CA GLU A 86 13.91 5.32 -9.54
C GLU A 86 13.23 5.16 -10.90
N TYR A 87 12.27 6.04 -11.15
CA TYR A 87 11.53 6.13 -12.40
C TYR A 87 11.41 7.59 -12.82
N GLN A 88 11.25 7.82 -14.12
CA GLN A 88 10.96 9.14 -14.65
C GLN A 88 9.51 9.22 -15.13
N VAL A 89 8.84 10.31 -14.76
CA VAL A 89 7.50 10.65 -15.19
C VAL A 89 7.58 11.89 -16.07
N MET A 90 7.31 11.73 -17.36
CA MET A 90 7.21 12.82 -18.31
C MET A 90 5.77 13.29 -18.39
N ILE A 91 5.58 14.60 -18.28
CA ILE A 91 4.32 15.29 -18.50
C ILE A 91 4.57 16.29 -19.61
N GLU A 92 3.86 16.15 -20.72
CA GLU A 92 3.87 17.14 -21.79
C GLU A 92 2.47 17.74 -21.89
N SER A 93 2.36 19.06 -21.70
CA SER A 93 1.11 19.80 -21.76
C SER A 93 0.89 20.41 -23.14
N ASN A 94 -0.37 20.78 -23.44
CA ASN A 94 -0.73 21.47 -24.68
C ASN A 94 -0.15 20.83 -25.96
N ILE A 95 -0.13 19.50 -26.04
CA ILE A 95 0.43 18.78 -27.18
C ILE A 95 -0.13 19.30 -28.52
N ASN A 96 0.74 19.40 -29.52
CA ASN A 96 0.44 19.95 -30.84
C ASN A 96 0.04 21.44 -30.86
N LYS A 97 0.37 22.20 -29.81
CA LYS A 97 0.27 23.68 -29.81
C LYS A 97 1.66 24.30 -29.72
N ALA A 98 1.76 25.57 -30.10
CA ALA A 98 3.00 26.33 -30.03
C ALA A 98 3.54 26.50 -28.59
N ASN A 99 2.65 26.44 -27.60
CA ASN A 99 2.96 26.53 -26.17
C ASN A 99 3.04 25.15 -25.50
N SER A 100 3.52 24.13 -26.22
CA SER A 100 3.74 22.81 -25.65
C SER A 100 4.91 22.87 -24.67
N GLU A 101 4.70 22.41 -23.44
CA GLU A 101 5.73 22.35 -22.40
C GLU A 101 5.96 20.89 -21.99
N ILE A 102 7.21 20.50 -21.74
CA ILE A 102 7.59 19.17 -21.28
C ILE A 102 8.30 19.29 -19.94
N LEU A 103 7.89 18.50 -18.97
CA LEU A 103 8.53 18.40 -17.66
C LEU A 103 8.73 16.94 -17.27
N PHE A 104 9.88 16.66 -16.66
CA PHE A 104 10.24 15.35 -16.12
C PHE A 104 10.30 15.42 -14.60
N TYR A 105 9.66 14.47 -13.94
CA TYR A 105 9.79 14.23 -12.51
C TYR A 105 10.55 12.92 -12.28
N THR A 106 11.54 12.95 -11.40
CA THR A 106 12.11 11.71 -10.85
C THR A 106 11.30 11.29 -9.64
N VAL A 107 10.91 10.03 -9.59
CA VAL A 107 10.19 9.45 -8.46
C VAL A 107 10.86 8.15 -8.03
N GLU A 108 11.10 8.01 -6.73
CA GLU A 108 11.63 6.79 -6.14
C GLU A 108 10.47 5.98 -5.55
N THR A 109 10.30 4.75 -6.01
CA THR A 109 9.38 3.78 -5.42
C THR A 109 10.13 2.91 -4.42
N LYS A 110 9.43 2.47 -3.37
CA LYS A 110 9.97 1.58 -2.35
C LYS A 110 9.19 0.29 -2.34
N GLU A 111 9.84 -0.80 -1.95
CA GLU A 111 9.11 -2.04 -1.67
C GLU A 111 8.06 -1.76 -0.60
N ALA A 112 6.85 -2.28 -0.84
CA ALA A 112 5.84 -2.26 0.21
C ALA A 112 6.39 -3.03 1.41
N PRO A 113 6.13 -2.58 2.65
CA PRO A 113 6.54 -3.31 3.82
C PRO A 113 6.01 -4.74 3.72
N ALA A 114 6.86 -5.70 4.08
CA ALA A 114 6.43 -7.09 4.11
C ALA A 114 5.15 -7.20 4.95
N PRO A 115 4.16 -7.99 4.51
CA PRO A 115 2.97 -8.25 5.30
C PRO A 115 3.37 -8.65 6.72
N LEU A 116 2.64 -8.14 7.71
CA LEU A 116 2.89 -8.53 9.09
C LEU A 116 2.63 -10.04 9.20
N PRO A 117 3.50 -10.81 9.87
CA PRO A 117 3.24 -12.21 10.09
C PRO A 117 1.95 -12.38 10.89
N LEU A 118 1.26 -13.50 10.69
CA LEU A 118 0.12 -13.89 11.50
C LEU A 118 0.50 -13.78 12.98
N LYS A 119 -0.29 -13.01 13.72
CA LYS A 119 -0.21 -12.96 15.18
C LYS A 119 -1.59 -13.09 15.76
N ALA A 120 -1.71 -13.94 16.77
CA ALA A 120 -2.90 -14.07 17.58
C ALA A 120 -2.59 -13.62 19.02
N PHE A 121 -3.57 -13.01 19.68
CA PHE A 121 -3.50 -12.61 21.06
C PHE A 121 -4.74 -13.09 21.79
N GLY A 122 -4.55 -13.82 22.88
CA GLY A 122 -5.60 -14.22 23.80
C GLY A 122 -5.61 -13.31 25.02
N ARG A 123 -6.79 -12.83 25.42
CA ARG A 123 -7.01 -12.17 26.71
C ARG A 123 -8.22 -12.77 27.42
N SER A 124 -8.03 -13.32 28.62
CA SER A 124 -9.13 -13.73 29.49
C SER A 124 -9.98 -12.51 29.88
N ILE A 125 -11.29 -12.64 29.77
CA ILE A 125 -12.27 -11.63 30.22
C ILE A 125 -12.74 -12.01 31.63
N ASP A 126 -13.08 -13.28 31.83
CA ASP A 126 -13.43 -13.92 33.09
C ASP A 126 -12.97 -15.39 33.09
N ASP A 127 -13.41 -16.17 34.08
CA ASP A 127 -13.03 -17.58 34.23
C ASP A 127 -13.50 -18.48 33.08
N ASN A 128 -14.54 -18.10 32.34
CA ASN A 128 -15.17 -18.92 31.31
C ASN A 128 -15.21 -18.23 29.94
N SER A 129 -14.65 -17.03 29.80
CA SER A 129 -14.66 -16.31 28.53
C SER A 129 -13.35 -15.58 28.23
N PHE A 130 -13.00 -15.53 26.95
CA PHE A 130 -11.80 -14.86 26.47
C PHE A 130 -12.03 -14.16 25.14
N LYS A 131 -11.21 -13.15 24.87
CA LYS A 131 -11.13 -12.46 23.59
C LYS A 131 -9.91 -12.96 22.81
N LEU A 132 -10.14 -13.40 21.58
CA LEU A 132 -9.12 -13.65 20.58
C LEU A 132 -9.03 -12.44 19.66
N THR A 133 -7.82 -11.93 19.44
CA THR A 133 -7.51 -10.93 18.43
C THR A 133 -6.52 -11.53 17.44
N VAL A 134 -6.83 -11.50 16.14
CA VAL A 134 -5.92 -11.97 15.08
C VAL A 134 -5.60 -10.80 14.17
N VAL A 135 -4.31 -10.65 13.85
CA VAL A 135 -3.77 -9.61 12.98
C VAL A 135 -2.76 -10.20 12.00
N GLY A 136 -2.47 -9.48 10.91
CA GLY A 136 -1.51 -9.93 9.91
C GLY A 136 -2.08 -10.96 8.94
N LEU A 137 -3.40 -10.93 8.69
CA LEU A 137 -4.00 -11.73 7.63
C LEU A 137 -3.86 -11.02 6.29
N GLU A 138 -3.21 -11.68 5.34
CA GLU A 138 -3.13 -11.22 3.95
C GLU A 138 -4.40 -11.54 3.16
N GLU A 139 -5.02 -12.67 3.48
CA GLU A 139 -6.23 -13.16 2.84
C GLU A 139 -7.24 -13.59 3.92
N PRO A 140 -8.56 -13.56 3.63
CA PRO A 140 -9.57 -14.14 4.51
C PRO A 140 -9.34 -15.62 4.75
N GLY A 141 -9.74 -16.08 5.93
CA GLY A 141 -9.72 -17.49 6.30
C GLY A 141 -8.68 -17.77 7.38
N VAL A 142 -9.18 -18.08 8.57
CA VAL A 142 -8.40 -18.55 9.71
C VAL A 142 -9.12 -19.71 10.35
N ASN A 143 -8.41 -20.80 10.56
CA ASN A 143 -8.89 -21.92 11.37
C ASN A 143 -8.47 -21.71 12.84
N VAL A 144 -9.43 -21.75 13.75
CA VAL A 144 -9.22 -21.64 15.19
C VAL A 144 -9.62 -22.95 15.85
N GLU A 145 -8.64 -23.68 16.37
CA GLU A 145 -8.83 -24.90 17.15
C GLU A 145 -8.62 -24.63 18.63
N ILE A 146 -9.55 -25.09 19.48
CA ILE A 146 -9.42 -25.04 20.94
C ILE A 146 -9.21 -26.46 21.45
N PHE A 147 -8.19 -26.61 22.29
CA PHE A 147 -7.82 -27.86 22.92
C PHE A 147 -8.05 -27.78 24.42
N ASN A 148 -8.44 -28.90 25.02
CA ASN A 148 -8.48 -29.01 26.48
C ASN A 148 -7.07 -29.20 27.06
N ARG A 149 -6.97 -29.22 28.40
CA ARG A 149 -5.71 -29.41 29.14
C ARG A 149 -4.92 -30.67 28.76
N ASN A 150 -5.59 -31.70 28.25
CA ASN A 150 -4.96 -32.95 27.82
C ASN A 150 -4.45 -32.88 26.37
N GLY A 151 -4.65 -31.76 25.67
CA GLY A 151 -4.27 -31.58 24.27
C GLY A 151 -5.26 -32.16 23.26
N ASN A 152 -6.47 -32.56 23.69
CA ASN A 152 -7.49 -33.05 22.76
C ASN A 152 -8.29 -31.87 22.18
N PRO A 153 -8.55 -31.82 20.86
CA PRO A 153 -9.38 -30.79 20.27
C PRO A 153 -10.82 -30.92 20.79
N ILE A 154 -11.40 -29.80 21.23
CA ILE A 154 -12.77 -29.73 21.76
C ILE A 154 -13.66 -28.79 20.94
N PHE A 155 -13.07 -27.95 20.10
CA PHE A 155 -13.78 -27.03 19.21
C PHE A 155 -12.88 -26.65 18.04
N SER A 156 -13.48 -26.43 16.88
CA SER A 156 -12.81 -25.92 15.68
C SER A 156 -13.79 -25.03 14.91
N GLU A 157 -13.30 -23.93 14.36
CA GLU A 157 -14.07 -23.10 13.44
C GLU A 157 -13.20 -22.40 12.40
N GLU A 158 -13.80 -22.10 11.26
CA GLU A 158 -13.22 -21.27 10.21
C GLU A 158 -13.84 -19.87 10.25
N ILE A 159 -13.00 -18.85 10.15
CA ILE A 159 -13.39 -17.43 10.20
C ILE A 159 -12.93 -16.74 8.92
N GLU A 160 -13.89 -16.27 8.13
CA GLU A 160 -13.68 -15.60 6.83
C GLU A 160 -13.68 -14.06 6.97
N GLU A 161 -12.79 -13.54 7.81
CA GLU A 161 -12.66 -12.08 8.03
C GLU A 161 -11.41 -11.52 7.33
N TYR A 162 -11.52 -10.33 6.73
CA TYR A 162 -10.41 -9.64 6.10
C TYR A 162 -9.55 -8.90 7.13
N GLY A 163 -8.22 -8.97 6.98
CA GLY A 163 -7.28 -8.13 7.71
C GLY A 163 -7.14 -8.50 9.18
N SER A 164 -7.77 -7.73 10.08
CA SER A 164 -7.67 -7.97 11.53
C SER A 164 -9.05 -8.13 12.13
N PHE A 165 -9.22 -9.12 13.00
CA PHE A 165 -10.50 -9.34 13.66
C PHE A 165 -10.33 -9.60 15.16
N SER A 166 -11.45 -9.52 15.87
CA SER A 166 -11.53 -9.95 17.25
C SER A 166 -12.84 -10.70 17.50
N LYS A 167 -12.76 -11.79 18.25
CA LYS A 167 -13.92 -12.60 18.62
C LYS A 167 -13.88 -12.97 20.09
N ILE A 168 -15.04 -12.97 20.74
CA ILE A 168 -15.20 -13.40 22.12
C ILE A 168 -15.75 -14.82 22.12
N TYR A 169 -15.07 -15.71 22.82
CA TYR A 169 -15.51 -17.10 23.05
C TYR A 169 -16.02 -17.23 24.47
N ARG A 170 -17.11 -17.98 24.63
CA ARG A 170 -17.67 -18.34 25.93
C ARG A 170 -17.67 -19.85 26.06
N LEU A 171 -16.97 -20.35 27.06
CA LEU A 171 -16.80 -21.75 27.36
C LEU A 171 -17.93 -22.24 28.26
N ARG A 172 -18.45 -23.43 27.96
CA ARG A 172 -19.42 -24.10 28.82
C ARG A 172 -18.71 -25.15 29.66
N ASN A 173 -18.81 -25.03 30.99
CA ASN A 173 -18.24 -25.97 31.95
C ASN A 173 -16.70 -26.15 31.86
N LEU A 174 -15.98 -25.15 31.36
CA LEU A 174 -14.52 -25.15 31.26
C LEU A 174 -13.97 -23.80 31.72
N ASN A 175 -12.80 -23.82 32.36
CA ASN A 175 -12.06 -22.60 32.70
C ASN A 175 -11.10 -22.23 31.56
N VAL A 176 -10.93 -20.93 31.32
CA VAL A 176 -10.00 -20.41 30.30
C VAL A 176 -8.56 -20.88 30.52
N LYS A 177 -8.13 -21.10 31.77
CA LYS A 177 -6.79 -21.62 32.11
C LYS A 177 -6.58 -23.09 31.73
N ASP A 178 -7.66 -23.84 31.51
CA ASP A 178 -7.62 -25.27 31.17
C ASP A 178 -7.68 -25.51 29.65
N ILE A 179 -7.52 -24.46 28.83
CA ILE A 179 -7.53 -24.58 27.37
C ILE A 179 -6.28 -23.97 26.73
N SER A 180 -6.02 -24.41 25.50
CA SER A 180 -5.06 -23.78 24.59
C SER A 180 -5.68 -23.62 23.21
N LEU A 181 -5.15 -22.70 22.41
CA LEU A 181 -5.61 -22.49 21.04
C LEU A 181 -4.48 -22.73 20.06
N LYS A 182 -4.86 -23.16 18.86
CA LYS A 182 -4.04 -23.09 17.66
C LYS A 182 -4.82 -22.28 16.62
N VAL A 183 -4.15 -21.26 16.07
CA VAL A 183 -4.69 -20.37 15.05
C VAL A 183 -3.85 -20.57 13.80
N THR A 184 -4.48 -21.00 12.71
CA THR A 184 -3.79 -21.31 11.44
C THR A 184 -4.40 -20.48 10.31
N ASP A 185 -3.59 -19.75 9.56
CA ASP A 185 -4.03 -19.04 8.35
C ASP A 185 -4.07 -19.98 7.13
N ARG A 186 -4.61 -19.51 6.00
CA ARG A 186 -4.65 -20.27 4.74
C ARG A 186 -3.29 -20.63 4.15
N LYS A 187 -2.23 -19.90 4.51
CA LYS A 187 -0.86 -20.19 4.07
C LYS A 187 -0.19 -21.26 4.94
N GLY A 188 -0.86 -21.69 6.02
CA GLY A 188 -0.35 -22.67 6.96
C GLY A 188 0.52 -22.06 8.07
N SER A 189 0.56 -20.73 8.20
CA SER A 189 1.22 -20.09 9.35
C SER A 189 0.42 -20.38 10.61
N GLU A 190 1.10 -20.77 11.69
CA GLU A 190 0.44 -21.14 12.94
C GLU A 190 0.87 -20.26 14.12
N THR A 191 -0.08 -19.94 15.00
CA THR A 191 0.19 -19.36 16.32
C THR A 191 -0.55 -20.16 17.39
N ASN A 192 0.18 -20.57 18.42
CA ASN A 192 -0.38 -21.26 19.58
C ASN A 192 -0.53 -20.30 20.75
N LEU A 193 -1.65 -20.38 21.46
CA LEU A 193 -1.96 -19.53 22.62
C LEU A 193 -2.29 -20.38 23.84
N LYS A 194 -1.87 -19.89 25.01
CA LYS A 194 -2.25 -20.37 26.33
C LYS A 194 -2.63 -19.15 27.18
N PHE A 195 -3.51 -19.37 28.16
CA PHE A 195 -3.99 -18.34 29.07
C PHE A 195 -3.43 -18.49 30.48
#